data_AF-A0A9D6VV27-F1
#
_entry.id   AF-A0A9D6VV27-F1
#
_cell.length_a   1.000
_cell.length_b   1.000
_cell.length_c   1.000
_cell.angle_alpha   90.00
_cell.angle_beta   90.00
_cell.angle_gamma   90.00
#
_symmetry.space_group_name_H-M   'P 1'
#
loop_
_entity.id
_entity.type
_entity.pdbx_description
1 polymer ?
#
loop_
_entity_poly.entity_id
_entity_poly.type
_entity_poly.pdbx_seq_one_letter_code
_entity_poly.pdbx_strand_id
1 'polypeptide(L)'
;MTARKPPHVPAAPEPAPRRPSPPVGWGDVVAASDALADAERPVEPRVGDLLQHPVMGTLEVIAVDDARIEVRDRGRNRRKLARAALEFRLGGEKLGKRLLKVKVRTS
;
A
#
# COMPACT_ATOMS: atom_id res chain seq x y z
N MET A 1 -31.02 -67.09 2.19
CA MET A 1 -31.10 -66.10 1.10
C MET A 1 -31.73 -64.82 1.66
N THR A 2 -31.00 -63.70 1.57
CA THR A 2 -31.45 -62.27 1.47
C THR A 2 -32.52 -61.73 2.45
N ALA A 3 -32.43 -60.54 3.05
CA ALA A 3 -31.56 -59.39 2.86
C ALA A 3 -31.52 -58.55 4.16
N ARG A 4 -30.34 -58.08 4.56
CA ARG A 4 -30.18 -57.11 5.65
C ARG A 4 -30.45 -55.70 5.11
N LYS A 5 -31.39 -55.00 5.75
CA LYS A 5 -31.72 -53.59 5.51
C LYS A 5 -30.47 -52.72 5.77
N PRO A 6 -30.07 -51.83 4.85
CA PRO A 6 -28.90 -50.98 5.06
C PRO A 6 -29.19 -49.87 6.09
N PRO A 7 -28.19 -49.44 6.88
CA PRO A 7 -28.34 -48.33 7.81
C PRO A 7 -28.47 -46.99 7.05
N HIS A 8 -29.38 -46.15 7.51
CA HIS A 8 -29.59 -44.79 7.03
C HIS A 8 -28.38 -43.93 7.45
N VAL A 9 -27.53 -43.58 6.49
CA VAL A 9 -26.45 -42.59 6.65
C VAL A 9 -27.07 -41.21 6.38
N PRO A 10 -26.94 -40.22 7.28
CA PRO A 10 -27.33 -38.85 6.96
C PRO A 10 -26.43 -38.34 5.83
N ALA A 11 -27.03 -37.94 4.71
CA ALA A 11 -26.31 -37.30 3.63
C ALA A 11 -25.64 -36.01 4.16
N ALA A 12 -24.32 -35.96 4.06
CA ALA A 12 -23.58 -34.71 4.25
C ALA A 12 -24.11 -33.65 3.28
N PRO A 13 -24.24 -32.38 3.69
CA PRO A 13 -24.74 -31.33 2.82
C PRO A 13 -23.83 -31.24 1.59
N GLU A 14 -24.41 -31.39 0.40
CA GLU A 14 -23.76 -31.11 -0.86
C GLU A 14 -23.10 -29.72 -0.80
N PRO A 15 -21.82 -29.57 -1.22
CA PRO A 15 -21.24 -28.24 -1.34
C PRO A 15 -22.02 -27.51 -2.45
N ALA A 16 -22.81 -26.53 -2.03
CA ALA A 16 -23.51 -25.63 -2.92
C ALA A 16 -22.54 -25.13 -4.02
N PRO A 17 -23.00 -25.03 -5.29
CA PRO A 17 -22.17 -24.56 -6.37
C PRO A 17 -21.56 -23.21 -5.99
N ARG A 18 -20.23 -23.13 -6.05
CA ARG A 18 -19.46 -21.92 -5.81
C ARG A 18 -20.10 -20.79 -6.61
N ARG A 19 -20.62 -19.78 -5.91
CA ARG A 19 -21.09 -18.54 -6.53
C ARG A 19 -20.06 -18.08 -7.56
N PRO A 20 -20.45 -17.73 -8.79
CA PRO A 20 -19.52 -17.08 -9.70
C PRO A 20 -19.02 -15.81 -8.99
N SER A 21 -17.69 -15.65 -8.94
CA SER A 21 -17.08 -14.40 -8.51
C SER A 21 -17.76 -13.25 -9.27
N PRO A 22 -18.13 -12.14 -8.59
CA PRO A 22 -18.75 -11.02 -9.27
C PRO A 22 -17.83 -10.58 -10.43
N PRO A 23 -18.40 -10.25 -11.61
CA PRO A 23 -17.59 -9.70 -12.69
C PRO A 23 -16.89 -8.46 -12.14
N VAL A 24 -15.56 -8.44 -12.23
CA VAL A 24 -14.76 -7.25 -11.92
C VAL A 24 -15.35 -6.12 -12.75
N GLY A 25 -16.02 -5.18 -12.09
CA GLY A 25 -16.71 -4.12 -12.77
C GLY A 25 -15.67 -3.24 -13.46
N TRP A 26 -15.91 -2.85 -14.70
CA TRP A 26 -15.06 -1.85 -15.37
C TRP A 26 -14.95 -0.55 -14.53
N GLY A 27 -15.91 -0.28 -13.64
CA GLY A 27 -15.84 0.78 -12.64
C GLY A 27 -14.69 0.63 -11.63
N ASP A 28 -14.32 -0.59 -11.22
CA ASP A 28 -13.18 -0.84 -10.34
C ASP A 28 -11.85 -0.59 -11.06
N VAL A 29 -11.79 -0.85 -12.37
CA VAL A 29 -10.60 -0.61 -13.21
C VAL A 29 -10.37 0.89 -13.43
N VAL A 30 -11.45 1.66 -13.63
CA VAL A 30 -11.39 3.13 -13.75
C VAL A 30 -10.99 3.76 -12.41
N ALA A 31 -11.59 3.32 -11.28
CA ALA A 31 -11.22 3.81 -9.96
C ALA A 31 -9.76 3.49 -9.58
N ALA A 32 -9.26 2.31 -9.95
CA ALA A 32 -7.85 1.96 -9.78
C ALA A 32 -6.92 2.82 -10.65
N SER A 33 -7.37 3.20 -11.85
CA SER A 33 -6.60 4.05 -12.78
C SER A 33 -6.55 5.51 -12.31
N ASP A 34 -7.66 6.04 -11.80
CA ASP A 34 -7.72 7.39 -11.24
C ASP A 34 -6.86 7.49 -9.96
N ALA A 35 -6.94 6.48 -9.09
CA ALA A 35 -6.07 6.36 -7.92
C ALA A 35 -4.58 6.22 -8.30
N LEU A 36 -4.28 5.56 -9.41
CA LEU A 36 -2.91 5.44 -9.93
C LEU A 36 -2.41 6.78 -10.51
N ALA A 37 -3.26 7.48 -11.27
CA ALA A 37 -2.94 8.79 -11.84
C ALA A 37 -2.74 9.87 -10.75
N ASP A 38 -3.54 9.83 -9.68
CA ASP A 38 -3.34 10.72 -8.53
C ASP A 38 -2.08 10.35 -7.74
N ALA A 39 -1.71 9.05 -7.69
CA ALA A 39 -0.45 8.60 -7.09
C ALA A 39 0.80 9.03 -7.89
N GLU A 40 0.66 9.36 -9.18
CA GLU A 40 1.74 9.88 -10.02
C GLU A 40 2.01 11.37 -9.81
N ARG A 41 1.10 12.10 -9.18
CA ARG A 41 1.29 13.53 -8.91
C ARG A 41 2.39 13.75 -7.87
N PRO A 42 3.29 14.72 -8.10
CA PRO A 42 4.24 15.12 -7.08
C PRO A 42 3.48 15.65 -5.86
N VAL A 43 3.76 15.09 -4.68
CA VAL A 43 3.10 15.48 -3.43
C VAL A 43 4.07 16.22 -2.51
N GLU A 44 3.57 17.16 -1.72
CA GLU A 44 4.41 17.81 -0.72
C GLU A 44 4.53 16.96 0.56
N PRO A 45 5.76 16.72 1.04
CA PRO A 45 6.00 16.03 2.30
C PRO A 45 5.60 16.92 3.48
N ARG A 46 5.05 16.30 4.52
CA ARG A 46 4.61 16.92 5.76
C ARG A 46 5.25 16.23 6.95
N VAL A 47 5.37 16.94 8.08
CA VAL A 47 5.83 16.34 9.33
C VAL A 47 4.93 15.17 9.71
N GLY A 48 5.54 14.04 10.06
CA GLY A 48 4.85 12.78 10.37
C GLY A 48 4.67 11.84 9.18
N ASP A 49 4.92 12.28 7.94
CA ASP A 49 4.92 11.38 6.78
C ASP A 49 6.06 10.36 6.88
N LEU A 50 5.84 9.19 6.29
CA LEU A 50 6.88 8.19 6.08
C LEU A 50 7.43 8.31 4.67
N LEU A 51 8.74 8.43 4.52
CA LEU A 51 9.44 8.40 3.24
C LEU A 51 10.04 7.03 2.99
N GLN A 52 9.73 6.42 1.85
CA GLN A 52 10.44 5.24 1.36
C GLN A 52 11.59 5.70 0.46
N HIS A 53 12.80 5.76 1.02
CA HIS A 53 14.01 6.10 0.29
C HIS A 53 14.67 4.84 -0.30
N PRO A 54 15.17 4.85 -1.55
CA PRO A 54 15.68 3.65 -2.21
C PRO A 54 16.90 3.04 -1.50
N VAL A 55 17.77 3.87 -0.93
CA VAL A 55 19.01 3.42 -0.27
C VAL A 55 18.90 3.39 1.25
N MET A 56 18.09 4.27 1.84
CA MET A 56 18.05 4.47 3.30
C MET A 56 16.86 3.76 3.96
N GLY A 57 15.97 3.15 3.16
CA GLY A 57 14.78 2.48 3.65
C GLY A 57 13.68 3.48 4.07
N THR A 58 12.85 3.07 5.03
CA THR A 58 11.76 3.91 5.55
C THR A 58 12.30 4.94 6.55
N LEU A 59 11.98 6.21 6.31
CA LEU A 59 12.36 7.36 7.13
C LEU A 59 11.09 8.10 7.57
N GLU A 60 11.11 8.76 8.73
CA GLU A 60 10.01 9.60 9.21
C GLU A 60 10.37 11.06 9.06
N VAL A 61 9.50 11.87 8.45
CA VAL A 61 9.69 13.32 8.36
C VAL A 61 9.45 13.95 9.73
N ILE A 62 10.45 14.64 10.25
CA ILE A 62 10.38 15.31 11.55
C ILE A 62 10.37 16.83 11.44
N ALA A 63 10.88 17.40 10.35
CA ALA A 63 10.76 18.82 10.02
C ALA A 63 10.81 19.02 8.49
N VAL A 64 10.15 20.06 8.02
CA VAL A 64 10.13 20.47 6.60
C VAL A 64 10.43 21.96 6.55
N ASP A 65 11.50 22.31 5.83
CA ASP A 65 11.90 23.67 5.51
C ASP A 65 11.75 23.90 4.00
N ASP A 66 11.81 25.15 3.54
CA ASP A 66 11.73 25.50 2.11
C ASP A 66 12.74 24.73 1.24
N ALA A 67 13.98 24.60 1.71
CA ALA A 67 15.08 23.99 0.96
C ALA A 67 15.39 22.54 1.37
N ARG A 68 14.96 22.11 2.56
CA ARG A 68 15.44 20.88 3.20
C ARG A 68 14.33 20.15 3.94
N ILE A 69 14.51 18.85 4.09
CA ILE A 69 13.64 18.01 4.92
C ILE A 69 14.51 17.32 5.95
N GLU A 70 14.13 17.42 7.22
CA GLU A 70 14.72 16.60 8.27
C GLU A 70 13.93 15.32 8.43
N VAL A 71 14.66 14.21 8.43
CA VAL A 71 14.10 12.88 8.55
C VAL A 71 14.81 12.10 9.65
N ARG A 72 14.08 11.18 10.25
CA ARG A 72 14.58 10.24 11.25
C ARG A 72 14.52 8.83 10.69
N ASP A 73 15.64 8.12 10.72
CA ASP A 73 15.67 6.70 10.35
C ASP A 73 15.20 5.79 11.49
N ARG A 74 15.10 4.48 11.21
CA ARG A 74 14.69 3.47 12.20
C ARG A 74 15.65 3.39 13.40
N GLY A 75 16.92 3.71 13.21
CA GLY A 75 17.94 3.81 14.26
C GLY A 75 17.86 5.11 15.06
N ARG A 76 16.85 5.95 14.82
CA ARG A 76 16.66 7.28 15.40
C ARG A 76 17.74 8.30 15.01
N ASN A 77 18.55 8.02 13.99
CA ASN A 77 19.49 9.02 13.50
C ASN A 77 18.73 10.07 12.69
N ARG A 78 19.10 11.34 12.89
CA ARG A 78 18.54 12.46 12.15
C ARG A 78 19.39 12.74 10.93
N ARG A 79 18.73 13.01 9.80
CA ARG A 79 19.38 13.35 8.53
C ARG A 79 18.67 14.52 7.87
N LYS A 80 19.44 15.39 7.23
CA LYS A 80 18.93 16.49 6.41
C LYS A 80 19.03 16.08 4.94
N LEU A 81 17.92 16.14 4.21
CA LEU A 81 17.87 15.87 2.78
C LEU A 81 17.53 17.15 2.02
N ALA A 82 18.19 17.37 0.89
CA ALA A 82 17.88 18.52 0.03
C ALA A 82 16.57 18.26 -0.70
N ARG A 83 15.57 19.13 -0.50
CA ARG A 83 14.23 18.97 -1.09
C ARG A 83 14.29 18.97 -2.63
N ALA A 84 15.09 19.86 -3.21
CA ALA A 84 15.24 20.00 -4.66
C ALA A 84 15.83 18.76 -5.35
N ALA A 85 16.55 17.91 -4.61
CA ALA A 85 17.13 16.67 -5.12
C ALA A 85 16.17 15.48 -5.04
N LEU A 86 14.98 15.66 -4.47
CA LEU A 86 14.03 14.60 -4.20
C LEU A 86 12.69 14.85 -4.90
N GLU A 87 12.15 13.78 -5.48
CA GLU A 87 10.77 13.74 -5.95
C GLU A 87 9.95 12.84 -5.03
N PHE A 88 8.81 13.35 -4.60
CA PHE A 88 7.90 12.67 -3.68
C PHE A 88 6.65 12.25 -4.43
N ARG A 89 6.28 10.98 -4.32
CA ARG A 89 5.04 10.44 -4.87
C ARG A 89 4.25 9.74 -3.79
N LEU A 90 2.93 9.73 -3.90
CA LEU A 90 2.10 9.00 -2.95
C LEU A 90 2.33 7.49 -3.13
N GLY A 91 2.76 6.83 -2.07
CA GLY A 91 3.01 5.39 -2.03
C GLY A 91 1.91 4.59 -1.35
N GLY A 92 0.95 5.26 -0.71
CA GLY A 92 -0.14 4.68 0.07
C GLY A 92 -0.07 5.09 1.54
N GLU A 93 -0.46 4.19 2.43
CA GLU A 93 -0.43 4.39 3.89
C GLU A 93 0.29 3.23 4.57
N LYS A 94 1.02 3.51 5.65
CA LYS A 94 1.72 2.52 6.47
C LYS A 94 1.70 2.95 7.93
N LEU A 95 1.25 2.06 8.82
CA LEU A 95 1.15 2.32 10.26
C LEU A 95 0.27 3.55 10.60
N GLY A 96 -0.82 3.77 9.85
CA GLY A 96 -1.68 4.94 10.00
C GLY A 96 -1.03 6.27 9.58
N LYS A 97 0.11 6.21 8.88
CA LYS A 97 0.84 7.37 8.36
C LYS A 97 0.92 7.31 6.84
N ARG A 98 0.82 8.46 6.20
CA ARG A 98 0.97 8.58 4.76
C ARG A 98 2.40 8.18 4.35
N LEU A 99 2.50 7.23 3.42
CA LEU A 99 3.75 6.74 2.87
C LEU A 99 4.02 7.43 1.54
N LEU A 100 5.16 8.09 1.44
CA LEU A 100 5.64 8.74 0.24
C LEU A 100 6.82 7.95 -0.32
N LYS A 101 6.76 7.58 -1.60
CA LYS A 101 7.90 7.03 -2.32
C LYS A 101 8.79 8.18 -2.76
N VAL A 102 10.09 8.06 -2.48
CA VAL A 102 11.06 9.09 -2.84
C VAL A 102 11.93 8.60 -3.98
N LYS A 103 12.10 9.43 -5.00
CA LYS A 103 13.09 9.24 -6.07
C LYS A 103 14.15 10.33 -5.96
N VAL A 104 15.42 9.95 -5.98
CA VAL A 104 16.53 10.91 -6.01
C VAL A 104 16.75 11.33 -7.45
N ARG A 105 16.74 12.64 -7.72
CA ARG A 105 17.12 13.21 -9.00
C ARG A 105 18.63 12.99 -9.16
N THR A 106 19.00 12.17 -10.13
CA THR A 106 20.39 12.02 -10.54
C THR A 106 20.68 13.16 -11.52
N SER A 107 21.52 14.10 -11.10
CA SER A 107 22.06 15.15 -11.98
C SER A 107 23.05 14.57 -12.98
#